data_AF-C9ABA1-F1
#
_entry.id   AF-C9ABA1-F1
#
_cell.length_a   1.000
_cell.length_b   1.000
_cell.length_c   1.000
_cell.angle_alpha   90.00
_cell.angle_beta   90.00
_cell.angle_gamma   90.00
#
_symmetry.space_group_name_H-M   'P 1'
#
loop_
_entity.id
_entity.type
_entity.pdbx_description
1 polymer ?
#
loop_
_entity_poly.entity_id
_entity_poly.type
_entity_poly.pdbx_seq_one_letter_code
_entity_poly.pdbx_strand_id
1 'polypeptide(L)'
;MPKQRITKEMVVDAAFEIARKGGMEHVIVKNIAEKLGCSVQPIYSYCTNMEGLRTEVEQKARQFLQAYLEAHSDPQDLFRSTGHAYLQLAKEEPHILSIFVLQKRANVSSLEDLYQLETNPEVAQRIAADLTISIETAKQLHMHMLIYTIGIGTIFSVTTPGIPLDEIYAQQEKAYETFLEQAIAGTKP
;
A
#
# COMPACT_ATOMS: atom_id res chain seq x y z
N MET A 1 -5.44 -35.30 -21.95
CA MET A 1 -5.37 -33.83 -21.89
C MET A 1 -3.91 -33.42 -21.74
N PRO A 2 -3.39 -32.46 -22.52
CA PRO A 2 -2.03 -31.97 -22.30
C PRO A 2 -1.98 -31.28 -20.92
N LYS A 3 -0.98 -31.61 -20.09
CA LYS A 3 -0.76 -30.91 -18.83
C LYS A 3 -0.48 -29.44 -19.15
N GLN A 4 -1.32 -28.52 -18.67
CA GLN A 4 -1.07 -27.10 -18.80
C GLN A 4 0.32 -26.78 -18.23
N ARG A 5 1.16 -26.12 -19.02
CA ARG A 5 2.52 -25.78 -18.61
C ARG A 5 2.42 -24.66 -17.57
N ILE A 6 2.83 -24.95 -16.35
CA ILE A 6 2.98 -23.95 -15.29
C ILE A 6 4.00 -22.90 -15.77
N THR A 7 3.69 -21.62 -15.61
CA THR A 7 4.60 -20.50 -15.90
C THR A 7 5.03 -19.80 -14.62
N LYS A 8 6.03 -18.93 -14.73
CA LYS A 8 6.49 -18.10 -13.61
C LYS A 8 5.39 -17.19 -13.08
N GLU A 9 4.64 -16.56 -13.99
CA GLU A 9 3.53 -15.66 -13.66
C GLU A 9 2.44 -16.40 -12.88
N MET A 10 2.08 -17.62 -13.30
CA MET A 10 1.12 -18.46 -12.56
C MET A 10 1.59 -18.76 -11.12
N VAL A 11 2.89 -18.96 -10.92
CA VAL A 11 3.48 -19.20 -9.59
C VAL A 11 3.39 -17.94 -8.73
N VAL A 12 3.75 -16.78 -9.28
CA VAL A 12 3.65 -15.48 -8.57
C VAL A 12 2.20 -15.14 -8.26
N ASP A 13 1.28 -15.37 -9.20
CA ASP A 13 -0.15 -15.14 -9.01
C ASP A 13 -0.73 -16.02 -7.91
N ALA A 14 -0.38 -17.31 -7.92
CA ALA A 14 -0.79 -18.25 -6.88
C ALA A 14 -0.23 -17.84 -5.52
N ALA A 15 1.05 -17.46 -5.45
CA ALA A 15 1.71 -16.99 -4.24
C ALA A 15 1.06 -15.71 -3.70
N PHE A 16 0.79 -14.72 -4.56
CA PHE A 16 0.10 -13.49 -4.21
C PHE A 16 -1.28 -13.74 -3.63
N GLU A 17 -2.08 -14.60 -4.25
CA GLU A 17 -3.41 -14.95 -3.76
C GLU A 17 -3.38 -15.70 -2.42
N ILE A 18 -2.33 -16.48 -2.16
CA ILE A 18 -2.11 -17.09 -0.83
C ILE A 18 -1.78 -16.00 0.18
N ALA A 19 -0.86 -15.10 -0.16
CA ALA A 19 -0.43 -14.00 0.69
C ALA A 19 -1.58 -13.04 1.04
N ARG A 20 -2.43 -12.72 0.06
CA ARG A 20 -3.63 -11.89 0.23
C ARG A 20 -4.62 -12.49 1.22
N LYS A 21 -4.80 -13.81 1.19
CA LYS A 21 -5.82 -14.50 2.02
C LYS A 21 -5.35 -14.83 3.42
N GLY A 22 -4.05 -15.06 3.61
CA GLY A 22 -3.55 -15.57 4.88
C GLY A 22 -2.22 -15.01 5.34
N GLY A 23 -1.56 -14.14 4.58
CA GLY A 23 -0.25 -13.59 4.92
C GLY A 23 0.93 -14.25 4.21
N MET A 24 2.05 -13.53 4.19
CA MET A 24 3.27 -13.89 3.46
C MET A 24 3.93 -15.18 3.99
N GLU A 25 3.70 -15.53 5.25
CA GLU A 25 4.15 -16.75 5.91
C GLU A 25 3.55 -18.02 5.28
N HIS A 26 2.37 -17.91 4.67
CA HIS A 26 1.72 -19.04 3.98
C HIS A 26 2.25 -19.25 2.55
N VAL A 27 3.08 -18.32 2.03
CA VAL A 27 3.73 -18.44 0.73
C VAL A 27 4.89 -19.43 0.83
N ILE A 28 4.54 -20.71 0.75
CA ILE A 28 5.48 -21.83 0.74
C ILE A 28 5.22 -22.74 -0.47
N VAL A 29 6.27 -23.43 -0.93
CA VAL A 29 6.25 -24.27 -2.14
C VAL A 29 5.06 -25.25 -2.17
N LYS A 30 4.77 -25.89 -1.03
CA LYS A 30 3.67 -26.85 -0.89
C LYS A 30 2.32 -26.21 -1.20
N ASN A 31 2.00 -25.09 -0.55
CA ASN A 31 0.72 -24.40 -0.72
C ASN A 31 0.54 -23.87 -2.15
N ILE A 32 1.63 -23.39 -2.77
CA ILE A 32 1.62 -22.92 -4.16
C ILE A 32 1.33 -24.09 -5.11
N ALA A 33 2.01 -25.23 -4.94
CA ALA A 33 1.82 -26.41 -5.77
C ALA A 33 0.39 -26.97 -5.63
N GLU A 34 -0.14 -27.02 -4.41
CA GLU A 34 -1.54 -27.41 -4.14
C GLU A 34 -2.52 -26.48 -4.84
N LYS A 35 -2.34 -25.16 -4.74
CA LYS A 35 -3.19 -24.18 -5.39
C LYS A 35 -3.15 -24.27 -6.93
N LEU A 36 -1.99 -24.62 -7.50
CA LEU A 36 -1.81 -24.82 -8.93
C LEU A 36 -2.18 -26.22 -9.43
N GLY A 37 -2.52 -27.15 -8.52
CA GLY A 37 -2.81 -28.54 -8.87
C GLY A 37 -1.64 -29.28 -9.50
N CYS A 38 -0.40 -28.94 -9.13
CA CYS A 38 0.82 -29.53 -9.68
C CYS A 38 1.72 -30.14 -8.60
N SER A 39 2.78 -30.84 -9.02
CA SER A 39 3.84 -31.24 -8.09
C SER A 39 4.67 -30.01 -7.67
N VAL A 40 5.56 -30.17 -6.68
CA VAL A 40 6.45 -29.09 -6.23
C VAL A 40 7.58 -28.77 -7.21
N GLN A 41 7.90 -29.69 -8.14
CA GLN A 41 9.03 -29.55 -9.07
C GLN A 41 8.91 -28.32 -9.99
N PRO A 42 7.76 -28.03 -10.64
CA PRO A 42 7.57 -26.80 -11.40
C PRO A 42 7.88 -25.53 -10.60
N ILE A 43 7.55 -25.49 -9.31
CA ILE A 43 7.78 -24.30 -8.48
C ILE A 43 9.28 -24.04 -8.32
N TYR A 44 10.06 -25.07 -8.01
CA TYR A 44 11.52 -24.97 -7.92
C TYR A 44 12.19 -24.61 -9.25
N SER A 45 11.57 -24.95 -10.40
CA SER A 45 12.11 -24.58 -11.71
C SER A 45 11.94 -23.10 -12.06
N TYR A 46 10.97 -22.41 -11.45
CA TYR A 46 10.67 -21.00 -11.73
C TYR A 46 11.11 -20.05 -10.60
N CYS A 47 11.23 -20.55 -9.38
CA CYS A 47 11.72 -19.78 -8.24
C CYS A 47 13.17 -20.17 -7.97
N THR A 48 14.12 -19.31 -8.36
CA THR A 48 15.55 -19.47 -8.01
C THR A 48 15.73 -19.65 -6.51
N ASN A 49 14.95 -18.90 -5.71
CA ASN A 49 14.80 -19.07 -4.28
C ASN A 49 13.46 -18.46 -3.81
N MET A 50 13.09 -18.71 -2.54
CA MET A 50 11.87 -18.17 -1.94
C MET A 50 11.93 -16.65 -1.70
N GLU A 51 13.12 -16.08 -1.57
CA GLU A 51 13.29 -14.63 -1.35
C GLU A 51 12.90 -13.83 -2.59
N GLY A 52 13.37 -14.23 -3.77
CA GLY A 52 13.00 -13.62 -5.04
C GLY A 52 11.50 -13.74 -5.33
N LEU A 53 10.88 -14.89 -5.01
CA LEU A 53 9.43 -15.03 -5.11
C LEU A 53 8.70 -14.05 -4.18
N ARG A 54 9.18 -13.87 -2.94
CA ARG A 54 8.58 -12.91 -2.00
C ARG A 54 8.68 -11.48 -2.51
N THR A 55 9.82 -11.08 -3.08
CA THR A 55 9.98 -9.75 -3.71
C THR A 55 8.99 -9.55 -4.86
N GLU A 56 8.76 -10.57 -5.69
CA GLU A 56 7.75 -10.48 -6.77
C GLU A 56 6.32 -10.37 -6.22
N VAL A 57 6.01 -11.05 -5.11
CA VAL A 57 4.72 -10.91 -4.41
C VAL A 57 4.57 -9.53 -3.78
N GLU A 58 5.63 -8.98 -3.16
CA GLU A 58 5.64 -7.61 -2.61
C GLU A 58 5.39 -6.57 -3.71
N GLN A 59 6.04 -6.72 -4.87
CA GLN A 59 5.81 -5.85 -6.02
C GLN A 59 4.36 -5.94 -6.50
N LYS A 60 3.79 -7.15 -6.56
CA LYS A 60 2.40 -7.34 -6.96
C LYS A 60 1.40 -6.76 -5.94
N ALA A 61 1.70 -6.86 -4.64
CA ALA A 61 0.93 -6.21 -3.59
C ALA A 61 0.95 -4.68 -3.70
N ARG A 62 2.10 -4.09 -4.06
CA ARG A 62 2.20 -2.65 -4.36
C ARG A 62 1.33 -2.25 -5.54
N GLN A 63 1.38 -3.01 -6.64
CA GLN A 63 0.55 -2.74 -7.82
C GLN A 63 -0.94 -2.86 -7.50
N PHE A 64 -1.33 -3.86 -6.72
CA PHE A 64 -2.70 -4.01 -6.26
C PHE A 64 -3.15 -2.82 -5.43
N LEU A 65 -2.33 -2.37 -4.47
CA LEU A 65 -2.62 -1.21 -3.64
C LEU A 65 -2.79 0.05 -4.49
N GLN A 66 -1.88 0.32 -5.43
CA GLN A 66 -1.97 1.47 -6.33
C GLN A 66 -3.28 1.45 -7.15
N ALA A 67 -3.60 0.31 -7.78
CA ALA A 67 -4.83 0.16 -8.55
C ALA A 67 -6.08 0.31 -7.67
N TYR A 68 -6.04 -0.18 -6.42
CA TYR A 68 -7.13 0.00 -5.47
C TYR A 68 -7.33 1.48 -5.12
N LEU A 69 -6.26 2.19 -4.79
CA LEU A 69 -6.35 3.62 -4.45
C LEU A 69 -6.87 4.43 -5.64
N GLU A 70 -6.38 4.18 -6.85
CA GLU A 70 -6.85 4.84 -8.07
C GLU A 70 -8.35 4.60 -8.32
N ALA A 71 -8.83 3.38 -8.09
CA ALA A 71 -10.23 3.01 -8.32
C ALA A 71 -11.20 3.56 -7.26
N HIS A 72 -10.72 3.89 -6.05
CA HIS A 72 -11.55 4.31 -4.91
C HIS A 72 -11.29 5.76 -4.49
N SER A 73 -10.46 6.50 -5.22
CA SER A 73 -10.23 7.92 -4.99
C SER A 73 -11.10 8.78 -5.91
N ASP A 74 -11.58 9.91 -5.41
CA ASP A 74 -12.31 10.91 -6.18
C ASP A 74 -11.30 11.87 -6.84
N PRO A 75 -11.27 11.98 -8.18
CA PRO A 75 -10.44 12.96 -8.87
C PRO A 75 -10.68 14.41 -8.46
N GLN A 76 -11.82 14.76 -7.86
CA GLN A 76 -12.16 16.11 -7.39
C GLN A 76 -11.74 16.39 -5.95
N ASP A 77 -11.48 15.34 -5.15
CA ASP A 77 -11.01 15.44 -3.76
C ASP A 77 -9.90 14.40 -3.51
N LEU A 78 -8.93 14.36 -4.42
CA LEU A 78 -7.92 13.31 -4.48
C LEU A 78 -7.21 13.11 -3.14
N PHE A 79 -6.95 14.20 -2.42
CA PHE A 79 -6.18 14.14 -1.20
C PHE A 79 -6.90 13.40 -0.07
N ARG A 80 -8.14 13.79 0.25
CA ARG A 80 -8.91 13.13 1.31
C ARG A 80 -9.36 11.74 0.88
N SER A 81 -9.85 11.61 -0.36
CA SER A 81 -10.35 10.34 -0.87
C SER A 81 -9.27 9.25 -0.92
N THR A 82 -8.02 9.61 -1.23
CA THR A 82 -6.89 8.66 -1.21
C THR A 82 -6.63 8.15 0.21
N GLY A 83 -6.68 9.05 1.20
CA GLY A 83 -6.58 8.69 2.61
C GLY A 83 -7.69 7.73 3.04
N HIS A 84 -8.93 7.98 2.65
CA HIS A 84 -10.07 7.11 2.95
C HIS A 84 -9.98 5.76 2.24
N ALA A 85 -9.59 5.74 0.97
CA ALA A 85 -9.38 4.53 0.19
C ALA A 85 -8.30 3.64 0.83
N TYR A 86 -7.22 4.24 1.34
CA TYR A 86 -6.17 3.50 2.04
C TYR A 86 -6.69 2.82 3.31
N LEU A 87 -7.52 3.51 4.11
CA LEU A 87 -8.13 2.92 5.30
C LEU A 87 -9.15 1.82 4.97
N GLN A 88 -9.90 2.00 3.89
CA GLN A 88 -10.80 0.96 3.40
C GLN A 88 -10.01 -0.29 2.96
N LEU A 89 -8.90 -0.12 2.24
CA LEU A 89 -7.99 -1.20 1.88
C LEU A 89 -7.43 -1.89 3.14
N ALA A 90 -7.05 -1.12 4.17
CA ALA A 90 -6.55 -1.68 5.42
C ALA A 90 -7.55 -2.62 6.10
N LYS A 91 -8.86 -2.36 5.90
CA LYS A 91 -9.96 -3.17 6.43
C LYS A 91 -10.24 -4.40 5.57
N GLU A 92 -10.32 -4.21 4.26
CA GLU A 92 -10.71 -5.26 3.32
C GLU A 92 -9.56 -6.22 3.00
N GLU A 93 -8.33 -5.71 2.98
CA GLU A 93 -7.12 -6.40 2.54
C GLU A 93 -5.97 -6.24 3.55
N PRO A 94 -6.16 -6.61 4.83
CA PRO A 94 -5.19 -6.36 5.89
C PRO A 94 -3.83 -7.02 5.63
N HIS A 95 -3.82 -8.19 4.98
CA HIS A 95 -2.58 -8.87 4.60
C HIS A 95 -1.83 -8.15 3.47
N ILE A 96 -2.55 -7.56 2.50
CA ILE A 96 -1.92 -6.74 1.46
C ILE A 96 -1.28 -5.51 2.09
N LEU A 97 -1.99 -4.84 2.98
CA LEU A 97 -1.44 -3.71 3.72
C LEU A 97 -0.21 -4.13 4.53
N SER A 98 -0.27 -5.25 5.25
CA SER A 98 0.86 -5.75 6.04
C SER A 98 2.09 -6.03 5.17
N ILE A 99 1.91 -6.65 3.99
CA ILE A 99 2.98 -6.88 3.03
C ILE A 99 3.58 -5.56 2.57
N PHE A 100 2.72 -4.59 2.22
CA PHE A 100 3.17 -3.27 1.75
C PHE A 100 3.91 -2.46 2.83
N VAL A 101 3.45 -2.48 4.08
CA VAL A 101 4.08 -1.71 5.16
C VAL A 101 5.44 -2.31 5.53
N LEU A 102 5.51 -3.63 5.64
CA LEU A 102 6.70 -4.37 6.09
C LEU A 102 7.73 -4.61 4.99
N GLN A 103 7.41 -4.31 3.73
CA GLN A 103 8.37 -4.47 2.64
C GLN A 103 9.62 -3.60 2.88
N LYS A 104 10.78 -4.14 2.51
CA LYS A 104 12.02 -3.36 2.53
C LYS A 104 11.98 -2.32 1.42
N ARG A 105 12.24 -1.06 1.77
CA ARG A 105 12.41 0.02 0.79
C ARG A 105 13.88 0.14 0.43
N ALA A 106 14.23 -0.22 -0.80
CA ALA A 106 15.58 -0.02 -1.32
C ALA A 106 15.79 1.44 -1.72
N ASN A 107 17.01 1.94 -1.59
CA ASN A 107 17.43 3.28 -2.03
C ASN A 107 16.65 4.46 -1.40
N VAL A 108 16.13 4.30 -0.18
CA VAL A 108 15.52 5.40 0.59
C VAL A 108 16.48 5.83 1.69
N SER A 109 17.03 7.04 1.58
CA SER A 109 17.99 7.61 2.52
C SER A 109 17.49 8.89 3.19
N SER A 110 16.38 9.45 2.70
CA SER A 110 15.73 10.64 3.23
C SER A 110 14.20 10.53 3.16
N LEU A 111 13.49 11.44 3.83
CA LEU A 111 12.03 11.55 3.69
C LEU A 111 11.61 11.98 2.29
N GLU A 112 12.42 12.79 1.59
CA GLU A 112 12.13 13.15 0.19
C GLU A 112 12.21 11.92 -0.72
N ASP A 113 13.19 11.03 -0.52
CA ASP A 113 13.29 9.78 -1.28
C ASP A 113 12.05 8.90 -1.06
N LEU A 114 11.59 8.82 0.20
CA LEU A 114 10.36 8.11 0.55
C LEU A 114 9.14 8.74 -0.15
N TYR A 115 9.04 10.08 -0.13
CA TYR A 115 7.96 10.80 -0.79
C TYR A 115 7.87 10.47 -2.27
N GLN A 116 9.01 10.52 -2.97
CA GLN A 116 9.08 10.30 -4.41
C GLN A 116 8.79 8.83 -4.77
N LEU A 117 9.14 7.90 -3.89
CA LEU A 117 8.85 6.49 -4.07
C LEU A 117 7.35 6.18 -3.93
N GLU A 118 6.67 6.83 -2.97
CA GLU A 118 5.30 6.47 -2.56
C GLU A 118 4.23 7.38 -3.16
N THR A 119 4.60 8.49 -3.80
CA THR A 119 3.65 9.50 -4.30
C THR A 119 3.92 9.89 -5.76
N ASN A 120 2.88 10.37 -6.45
CA ASN A 120 3.02 11.02 -7.75
C ASN A 120 3.25 12.54 -7.54
N PRO A 121 4.30 13.14 -8.15
CA PRO A 121 4.54 14.59 -8.10
C PRO A 121 3.33 15.47 -8.46
N GLU A 122 2.43 15.00 -9.31
CA GLU A 122 1.21 15.72 -9.72
C GLU A 122 0.23 15.93 -8.55
N VAL A 123 0.23 15.04 -7.56
CA VAL A 123 -0.66 15.14 -6.39
C VAL A 123 -0.33 16.38 -5.57
N ALA A 124 0.96 16.71 -5.39
CA ALA A 124 1.35 17.92 -4.69
C ALA A 124 0.91 19.20 -5.42
N GLN A 125 0.95 19.19 -6.76
CA GLN A 125 0.49 20.31 -7.58
C GLN A 125 -1.02 20.49 -7.45
N ARG A 126 -1.77 19.37 -7.43
CA ARG A 126 -3.22 19.38 -7.23
C ARG A 126 -3.59 19.92 -5.85
N ILE A 127 -2.97 19.42 -4.79
CA ILE A 127 -3.18 19.90 -3.41
C ILE A 127 -2.89 21.40 -3.31
N ALA A 128 -1.79 21.86 -3.91
CA ALA A 128 -1.43 23.29 -3.93
C ALA A 128 -2.52 24.15 -4.60
N ALA A 129 -3.08 23.67 -5.73
CA ALA A 129 -4.15 24.36 -6.44
C ALA A 129 -5.46 24.37 -5.63
N ASP A 130 -5.89 23.21 -5.15
CA ASP A 130 -7.18 23.04 -4.45
C ASP A 130 -7.22 23.83 -3.13
N LEU A 131 -6.09 23.89 -2.41
CA LEU A 131 -5.98 24.58 -1.13
C LEU A 131 -5.43 26.01 -1.26
N THR A 132 -5.06 26.45 -2.47
CA THR A 132 -4.44 27.76 -2.74
C THR A 132 -3.20 28.02 -1.86
N ILE A 133 -2.31 27.04 -1.78
CA ILE A 133 -1.05 27.09 -1.01
C ILE A 133 0.16 26.88 -1.93
N SER A 134 1.37 27.14 -1.42
CA SER A 134 2.59 26.87 -2.19
C SER A 134 2.79 25.36 -2.42
N ILE A 135 3.48 24.98 -3.50
CA ILE A 135 3.81 23.57 -3.77
C ILE A 135 4.67 22.97 -2.65
N GLU A 136 5.57 23.75 -2.06
CA GLU A 136 6.41 23.30 -0.94
C GLU A 136 5.54 22.97 0.29
N THR A 137 4.61 23.86 0.62
CA THR A 137 3.63 23.65 1.71
C THR A 137 2.73 22.44 1.42
N ALA A 138 2.26 22.27 0.18
CA ALA A 138 1.47 21.13 -0.24
C ALA A 138 2.24 19.80 -0.11
N LYS A 139 3.52 19.78 -0.50
CA LYS A 139 4.40 18.61 -0.31
C LYS A 139 4.55 18.27 1.17
N GLN A 140 4.77 19.27 2.03
CA GLN A 140 4.89 19.05 3.48
C GLN A 140 3.61 18.48 4.08
N LEU A 141 2.45 19.07 3.73
CA LEU A 141 1.14 18.58 4.17
C LEU A 141 0.89 17.13 3.71
N HIS A 142 1.17 16.83 2.44
CA HIS A 142 1.00 15.50 1.89
C HIS A 142 1.94 14.49 2.58
N MET A 143 3.19 14.84 2.81
CA MET A 143 4.13 14.00 3.54
C MET A 143 3.63 13.67 4.96
N HIS A 144 3.15 14.67 5.70
CA HIS A 144 2.58 14.45 7.04
C HIS A 144 1.40 13.47 6.98
N MET A 145 0.49 13.66 6.03
CA MET A 145 -0.67 12.77 5.87
C MET A 145 -0.31 11.38 5.36
N LEU A 146 0.72 11.24 4.53
CA LEU A 146 1.24 9.94 4.08
C LEU A 146 1.75 9.14 5.27
N ILE A 147 2.63 9.72 6.08
CA ILE A 147 3.18 9.09 7.30
C ILE A 147 2.05 8.73 8.26
N TYR A 148 1.13 9.67 8.49
CA TYR A 148 -0.01 9.46 9.38
C TYR A 148 -0.91 8.31 8.92
N THR A 149 -1.27 8.30 7.64
CA THR A 149 -2.17 7.29 7.03
C THR A 149 -1.52 5.90 7.03
N ILE A 150 -0.23 5.80 6.71
CA ILE A 150 0.52 4.54 6.83
C ILE A 150 0.55 4.08 8.29
N GLY A 151 0.87 4.97 9.24
CA GLY A 151 0.97 4.65 10.65
C GLY A 151 -0.35 4.16 11.24
N ILE A 152 -1.42 4.92 11.07
CA ILE A 152 -2.74 4.57 11.61
C ILE A 152 -3.33 3.34 10.91
N GLY A 153 -3.13 3.20 9.60
CA GLY A 153 -3.54 2.01 8.84
C GLY A 153 -2.82 0.75 9.33
N THR A 154 -1.52 0.86 9.65
CA THR A 154 -0.73 -0.25 10.21
C THR A 154 -1.26 -0.68 11.57
N ILE A 155 -1.54 0.26 12.48
CA ILE A 155 -2.11 -0.05 13.80
C ILE A 155 -3.47 -0.73 13.61
N PHE A 156 -4.31 -0.15 12.75
CA PHE A 156 -5.65 -0.64 12.48
C PHE A 156 -5.65 -2.09 11.95
N SER A 157 -4.76 -2.44 11.02
CA SER A 157 -4.73 -3.79 10.40
C SER A 157 -4.24 -4.91 11.31
N VAL A 158 -3.58 -4.58 12.44
CA VAL A 158 -3.02 -5.55 13.39
C VAL A 158 -3.69 -5.51 14.78
N THR A 159 -4.77 -4.74 14.95
CA THR A 159 -5.45 -4.61 16.25
C THR A 159 -6.58 -5.65 16.41
N THR A 160 -6.64 -6.32 17.56
CA THR A 160 -7.71 -7.27 17.94
C THR A 160 -8.28 -6.86 19.31
N PRO A 161 -9.61 -6.78 19.52
CA PRO A 161 -10.71 -7.20 18.63
C PRO A 161 -10.96 -6.27 17.42
N GLY A 162 -10.25 -5.14 17.34
CA GLY A 162 -10.34 -4.16 16.25
C GLY A 162 -10.65 -2.77 16.80
N ILE A 163 -10.49 -1.75 15.95
CA ILE A 163 -10.90 -0.36 16.23
C ILE A 163 -12.06 -0.02 15.29
N PRO A 164 -13.13 0.64 15.74
CA PRO A 164 -14.20 1.10 14.85
C PRO A 164 -13.65 2.03 13.76
N LEU A 165 -14.08 1.80 12.51
CA LEU A 165 -13.54 2.52 11.35
C LEU A 165 -13.86 4.03 11.39
N ASP A 166 -15.00 4.39 11.96
CA ASP A 166 -15.42 5.77 12.22
C ASP A 166 -14.48 6.51 13.19
N GLU A 167 -13.94 5.83 14.21
CA GLU A 167 -12.91 6.40 15.08
C GLU A 167 -11.61 6.69 14.31
N ILE A 168 -11.20 5.78 13.42
CA ILE A 168 -10.00 5.95 12.58
C ILE A 168 -10.19 7.10 11.58
N TYR A 169 -11.36 7.18 10.93
CA TYR A 169 -11.69 8.29 10.03
C TYR A 169 -11.72 9.63 10.75
N ALA A 170 -12.37 9.71 11.91
CA ALA A 170 -12.40 10.94 12.70
C ALA A 170 -10.97 11.39 13.09
N GLN A 171 -10.10 10.43 13.41
CA GLN A 171 -8.72 10.70 13.80
C GLN A 171 -7.85 11.15 12.61
N GLN A 172 -8.10 10.61 11.41
CA GLN A 172 -7.46 11.05 10.16
C GLN A 172 -7.92 12.45 9.73
N GLU A 173 -9.22 12.74 9.78
CA GLU A 173 -9.75 14.09 9.47
C GLU A 173 -9.19 15.14 10.43
N LYS A 174 -9.17 14.84 11.74
CA LYS A 174 -8.58 15.74 12.74
C LYS A 174 -7.10 16.00 12.50
N ALA A 175 -6.34 14.98 12.10
CA ALA A 175 -4.93 15.14 11.75
C ALA A 175 -4.77 16.02 10.50
N TYR A 176 -5.59 15.79 9.47
CA TYR A 176 -5.61 16.62 8.27
C TYR A 176 -5.89 18.09 8.59
N GLU A 177 -6.93 18.39 9.37
CA GLU A 177 -7.28 19.75 9.79
C GLU A 177 -6.11 20.40 10.55
N THR A 178 -5.53 19.68 11.51
CA THR A 178 -4.40 20.19 12.32
C THR A 178 -3.19 20.51 11.45
N PHE A 179 -2.82 19.62 10.53
CA PHE A 179 -1.67 19.85 9.64
C PHE A 179 -1.95 20.94 8.60
N LEU A 180 -3.18 21.05 8.13
CA LEU A 180 -3.59 22.13 7.23
C LEU A 180 -3.50 23.50 7.91
N GLU A 181 -4.01 23.62 9.13
CA GLU A 181 -3.90 24.85 9.92
C GLU A 181 -2.44 25.26 10.13
N GLN A 182 -1.58 24.31 10.47
CA GLN A 182 -0.14 24.55 10.63
C GLN A 182 0.52 24.98 9.32
N ALA A 183 0.16 24.34 8.21
CA ALA A 183 0.67 24.65 6.87
C ALA A 183 0.28 26.07 6.42
N ILE A 184 -0.95 26.50 6.71
CA ILE A 184 -1.44 27.86 6.42
C ILE A 184 -0.86 28.89 7.41
N ALA A 185 -0.66 28.52 8.68
CA ALA A 185 -0.07 29.42 9.67
C ALA A 185 1.42 29.69 9.39
N GLY A 186 2.17 28.69 8.95
CA GLY A 186 3.59 28.80 8.59
C GLY A 186 3.86 29.56 7.28
N THR A 187 2.82 29.91 6.52
CA THR A 187 2.91 30.74 5.30
C THR A 187 2.61 32.22 5.55
N LYS A 188 2.31 32.62 6.79
CA LYS A 188 2.24 34.05 7.16
C LYS A 188 3.67 34.60 7.33
N PRO A 189 4.00 35.74 6.70
CA PRO A 189 5.32 36.38 6.79
C PRO A 189 5.63 36.89 8.20
#